data_AF-A0A4U0PGB5-F1
#
_entry.id   AF-A0A4U0PGB5-F1
#
_cell.length_a   1.000
_cell.length_b   1.000
_cell.length_c   1.000
_cell.angle_alpha   90.00
_cell.angle_beta   90.00
_cell.angle_gamma   90.00
#
_symmetry.space_group_name_H-M   'P 1'
#
loop_
_entity.id
_entity.type
_entity.pdbx_description
1 polymer ?
#
loop_
_entity_poly.entity_id
_entity_poly.type
_entity_poly.pdbx_seq_one_letter_code
_entity_poly.pdbx_strand_id
1 'polypeptide(L)'
;MTSTKLPELDASSLSHVVATLTRPRLSKYLRVTRNNAQQALRLYVLNTKVSAAVMTDLHYIEVALRNKFDRELAAKFGHEWFKDAGFLALVDGRSHAILLKAQKDAAKHWPKGKALPSGKVIAELTFGFWLQLTDSKLEHKLWVPCLHKAFAPRKAPKRAIFNQQLEKLRQLRNRVAHHEPIFHLDLLDAHHRIFEVGQLLCPTTARVMDQTSTVQRQVMGLTKYCKRRGL
;
A
#
# COMPACT_ATOMS: atom_id res chain seq x y z
N MET A 1 20.02 14.03 -13.91
CA MET A 1 19.93 15.24 -13.08
C MET A 1 18.60 15.94 -13.36
N THR A 2 17.66 15.96 -12.42
CA THR A 2 16.56 16.93 -12.43
C THR A 2 16.52 17.58 -11.06
N SER A 3 17.32 18.64 -10.90
CA SER A 3 17.15 19.58 -9.79
C SER A 3 15.81 20.26 -10.00
N THR A 4 14.71 19.63 -9.55
CA THR A 4 13.41 20.28 -9.57
C THR A 4 13.53 21.44 -8.57
N LYS A 5 13.69 22.67 -9.07
CA LYS A 5 13.59 23.87 -8.25
C LYS A 5 12.24 23.77 -7.53
N LEU A 6 12.28 23.68 -6.21
CA LEU A 6 11.08 23.73 -5.40
C LEU A 6 10.42 25.09 -5.63
N PRO A 7 9.08 25.16 -5.68
CA PRO A 7 8.40 26.40 -6.00
C PRO A 7 8.84 27.53 -5.05
N GLU A 8 9.03 28.72 -5.61
CA GLU A 8 9.06 30.01 -4.93
C GLU A 8 7.84 30.77 -5.41
N LEU A 9 6.97 31.15 -4.47
CA LEU A 9 5.74 31.86 -4.77
C LEU A 9 5.84 33.24 -4.11
N ASP A 10 5.29 34.25 -4.79
CA ASP A 10 5.01 35.53 -4.16
C ASP A 10 3.94 35.36 -3.06
N ALA A 11 3.77 36.39 -2.22
CA ALA A 11 2.87 36.33 -1.07
C ALA A 11 1.40 36.07 -1.45
N SER A 12 0.94 36.61 -2.59
CA SER A 12 -0.44 36.46 -3.06
C SER A 12 -0.68 35.02 -3.52
N SER A 13 0.20 34.51 -4.39
CA SER A 13 0.16 33.13 -4.87
C SER A 13 0.26 32.11 -3.73
N LEU A 14 1.13 32.35 -2.74
CA LEU A 14 1.28 31.49 -1.58
C LEU A 14 0.01 31.46 -0.71
N SER A 15 -0.65 32.61 -0.54
CA SER A 15 -1.92 32.70 0.19
C SER A 15 -3.01 31.84 -0.47
N HIS A 16 -3.14 31.92 -1.81
CA HIS A 16 -4.09 31.11 -2.56
C HIS A 16 -3.83 29.60 -2.43
N VAL A 17 -2.56 29.18 -2.49
CA VAL A 17 -2.17 27.78 -2.32
C VAL A 17 -2.47 27.28 -0.91
N VAL A 18 -2.19 28.08 0.11
CA VAL A 18 -2.49 27.72 1.51
C VAL A 18 -3.99 27.59 1.74
N ALA A 19 -4.80 28.46 1.13
CA ALA A 19 -6.26 28.40 1.22
C ALA A 19 -6.83 27.14 0.55
N THR A 20 -6.31 26.75 -0.61
CA THR A 20 -6.81 25.60 -1.40
C THR A 20 -6.32 24.24 -0.90
N LEU A 21 -5.10 24.14 -0.37
CA LEU A 21 -4.58 22.89 0.22
C LEU A 21 -5.20 22.56 1.59
N THR A 22 -6.16 23.36 2.09
CA THR A 22 -6.81 23.29 3.41
C THR A 22 -5.85 23.42 4.60
N ARG A 23 -6.15 24.34 5.52
CA ARG A 23 -5.39 24.53 6.78
C ARG A 23 -5.15 23.21 7.55
N PRO A 24 -6.12 22.29 7.70
CA PRO A 24 -5.91 21.02 8.36
C PRO A 24 -4.79 20.17 7.76
N ARG A 25 -4.67 20.08 6.43
CA ARG A 25 -3.62 19.28 5.78
C ARG A 25 -2.25 19.93 5.89
N LEU A 26 -2.18 21.26 5.80
CA LEU A 26 -0.93 22.02 5.95
C LEU A 26 -0.49 22.20 7.40
N SER A 27 -1.38 22.03 8.38
CA SER A 27 -1.09 22.27 9.81
C SER A 27 0.15 21.54 10.32
N LYS A 28 0.31 20.25 9.98
CA LYS A 28 1.46 19.43 10.38
C LYS A 28 2.76 19.95 9.77
N TYR A 29 2.72 20.46 8.54
CA TYR A 29 3.88 21.04 7.86
C TYR A 29 4.23 22.42 8.43
N LEU A 30 3.24 23.29 8.62
CA LEU A 30 3.42 24.62 9.22
C LEU A 30 4.02 24.52 10.63
N ARG A 31 3.58 23.55 11.43
CA ARG A 31 4.11 23.34 12.78
C ARG A 31 5.61 23.04 12.77
N VAL A 32 6.06 22.13 11.90
CA VAL A 32 7.49 21.77 11.83
C VAL A 32 8.32 22.89 11.20
N THR A 33 7.74 23.71 10.32
CA THR A 33 8.42 24.85 9.69
C THR A 33 8.24 26.18 10.44
N ARG A 34 7.83 26.15 11.72
CA ARG A 34 7.64 27.35 12.56
C ARG A 34 6.75 28.42 11.91
N ASN A 35 5.63 27.98 11.33
CA ASN A 35 4.66 28.78 10.57
C ASN A 35 5.21 29.47 9.31
N ASN A 36 6.39 29.08 8.81
CA ASN A 36 6.87 29.53 7.51
C ASN A 36 6.11 28.79 6.38
N ALA A 37 5.17 29.50 5.75
CA ALA A 37 4.29 28.95 4.71
C ALA A 37 5.06 28.48 3.46
N GLN A 38 6.11 29.20 3.04
CA GLN A 38 6.92 28.80 1.89
C GLN A 38 7.64 27.48 2.16
N GLN A 39 8.23 27.34 3.35
CA GLN A 39 8.90 26.10 3.75
C GLN A 39 7.92 24.94 3.93
N ALA A 40 6.72 25.21 4.47
CA ALA A 40 5.67 24.21 4.64
C ALA A 40 5.20 23.66 3.28
N LEU A 41 4.97 24.55 2.30
CA LEU A 41 4.60 24.17 0.94
C LEU A 41 5.68 23.31 0.28
N ARG A 42 6.96 23.70 0.44
CA ARG A 42 8.08 22.92 -0.08
C ARG A 42 8.17 21.53 0.53
N LEU A 43 8.00 21.42 1.85
CA LEU A 43 7.97 20.14 2.54
C LEU A 43 6.77 19.28 2.10
N TYR A 44 5.60 19.90 1.90
CA TYR A 44 4.42 19.24 1.36
C TYR A 44 4.66 18.66 -0.04
N VAL A 45 5.30 19.42 -0.93
CA VAL A 45 5.66 18.95 -2.29
C VAL A 45 6.64 17.78 -2.22
N LEU A 46 7.67 17.86 -1.37
CA LEU A 46 8.63 16.77 -1.18
C LEU A 46 7.98 15.53 -0.59
N ASN A 47 7.11 15.69 0.41
CA ASN A 47 6.33 14.60 0.99
C ASN A 47 5.46 13.93 -0.07
N THR A 48 4.76 14.72 -0.91
CA THR A 48 3.93 14.20 -2.00
C THR A 48 4.75 13.38 -2.99
N LYS A 49 5.96 13.84 -3.36
CA LYS A 49 6.85 13.09 -4.27
C LYS A 49 7.31 11.76 -3.69
N VAL A 50 7.71 11.73 -2.42
CA VAL A 50 8.12 10.47 -1.78
C VAL A 50 6.92 9.54 -1.54
N SER A 51 5.76 10.08 -1.16
CA SER A 51 4.51 9.32 -1.06
C SER A 51 4.14 8.65 -2.38
N ALA A 52 4.27 9.37 -3.51
CA ALA A 52 4.03 8.79 -4.83
C ALA A 52 4.99 7.64 -5.15
N ALA A 53 6.29 7.81 -4.89
CA ALA A 53 7.28 6.76 -5.10
C ALA A 53 7.01 5.52 -4.23
N VAL A 54 6.68 5.71 -2.95
CA VAL A 54 6.33 4.61 -2.03
C VAL A 54 5.06 3.91 -2.48
N MET A 55 4.07 4.64 -2.98
CA MET A 55 2.83 4.04 -3.51
C MET A 55 3.10 3.14 -4.72
N THR A 56 4.01 3.56 -5.61
CA THR A 56 4.44 2.76 -6.76
C THR A 56 5.05 1.44 -6.31
N ASP A 57 5.93 1.45 -5.31
CA ASP A 57 6.57 0.21 -4.85
C ASP A 57 5.57 -0.71 -4.12
N LEU A 58 4.68 -0.14 -3.30
CA LEU A 58 3.60 -0.88 -2.64
C LEU A 58 2.63 -1.54 -3.63
N HIS A 59 2.38 -0.92 -4.80
CA HIS A 59 1.52 -1.48 -5.84
C HIS A 59 2.00 -2.86 -6.30
N TYR A 60 3.30 -3.05 -6.52
CA TYR A 60 3.86 -4.35 -6.90
C TYR A 60 3.57 -5.42 -5.84
N ILE A 61 3.71 -5.06 -4.57
CA ILE A 61 3.48 -5.99 -3.45
C ILE A 61 2.00 -6.34 -3.31
N GLU A 62 1.11 -5.35 -3.42
CA GLU A 62 -0.33 -5.58 -3.34
C GLU A 62 -0.82 -6.54 -4.43
N VAL A 63 -0.37 -6.32 -5.68
CA VAL A 63 -0.70 -7.21 -6.81
C VAL A 63 -0.10 -8.59 -6.63
N ALA A 64 1.17 -8.69 -6.23
CA ALA A 64 1.84 -9.97 -6.01
C ALA A 64 1.17 -10.78 -4.90
N LEU A 65 0.87 -10.15 -3.76
CA LEU A 65 0.21 -10.78 -2.62
C LEU A 65 -1.18 -11.32 -3.04
N ARG A 66 -1.98 -10.46 -3.67
CA ARG A 66 -3.31 -10.82 -4.18
C ARG A 66 -3.25 -12.03 -5.09
N ASN A 67 -2.43 -11.98 -6.14
CA ASN A 67 -2.40 -13.04 -7.15
C ASN A 67 -1.88 -14.36 -6.56
N LYS A 68 -0.91 -14.29 -5.65
CA LYS A 68 -0.38 -15.47 -4.97
C LYS A 68 -1.40 -16.11 -4.05
N PHE A 69 -2.12 -15.33 -3.26
CA PHE A 69 -3.13 -15.85 -2.35
C PHE A 69 -4.35 -16.35 -3.11
N ASP A 70 -4.80 -15.61 -4.12
CA ASP A 70 -5.87 -16.03 -5.02
C ASP A 70 -5.58 -17.40 -5.65
N ARG A 71 -4.36 -17.62 -6.16
CA ARG A 71 -3.94 -18.92 -6.70
C ARG A 71 -4.17 -20.07 -5.70
N GLU A 72 -3.71 -19.90 -4.46
CA GLU A 72 -3.84 -20.94 -3.43
C GLU A 72 -5.30 -21.14 -2.99
N LEU A 73 -6.06 -20.05 -2.84
CA LEU A 73 -7.48 -20.11 -2.52
C LEU A 73 -8.25 -20.81 -3.63
N ALA A 74 -7.98 -20.47 -4.89
CA ALA A 74 -8.60 -21.09 -6.05
C ALA A 74 -8.27 -22.59 -6.16
N ALA A 75 -7.03 -22.97 -5.87
CA ALA A 75 -6.62 -24.38 -5.85
C ALA A 75 -7.33 -25.20 -4.75
N LYS A 76 -7.72 -24.57 -3.63
CA LYS A 76 -8.37 -25.25 -2.51
C LYS A 76 -9.90 -25.21 -2.55
N PHE A 77 -10.48 -24.09 -2.96
CA PHE A 77 -11.91 -23.79 -2.84
C PHE A 77 -12.58 -23.50 -4.20
N GLY A 78 -11.84 -23.58 -5.31
CA GLY A 78 -12.33 -23.30 -6.66
C GLY A 78 -12.17 -21.84 -7.09
N HIS A 79 -12.29 -21.57 -8.39
CA HIS A 79 -12.05 -20.26 -9.00
C HIS A 79 -12.93 -19.12 -8.47
N GLU A 80 -14.07 -19.46 -7.86
CA GLU A 80 -14.96 -18.52 -7.17
C GLU A 80 -14.96 -18.76 -5.66
N TRP A 81 -13.78 -19.00 -5.07
CA TRP A 81 -13.60 -19.26 -3.63
C TRP A 81 -14.31 -18.26 -2.71
N PHE A 82 -14.53 -17.03 -3.17
CA PHE A 82 -15.29 -15.99 -2.46
C PHE A 82 -16.80 -16.26 -2.34
N LYS A 83 -17.30 -17.30 -3.01
CA LYS A 83 -18.66 -17.86 -2.88
C LYS A 83 -18.69 -19.23 -2.21
N ASP A 84 -17.52 -19.85 -2.01
CA ASP A 84 -17.43 -21.19 -1.44
C ASP A 84 -17.87 -21.19 0.03
N ALA A 85 -18.80 -22.09 0.38
CA ALA A 85 -19.35 -22.17 1.72
C ALA A 85 -18.28 -22.55 2.77
N GLY A 86 -17.33 -23.42 2.38
CA GLY A 86 -16.22 -23.84 3.23
C GLY A 86 -15.32 -22.67 3.60
N PHE A 87 -14.90 -21.89 2.61
CA PHE A 87 -14.11 -20.67 2.81
C PHE A 87 -14.87 -19.60 3.60
N LEU A 88 -16.13 -19.36 3.26
CA LEU A 88 -16.97 -18.36 3.94
C LEU A 88 -17.19 -18.70 5.42
N ALA A 89 -17.22 -19.98 5.79
CA ALA A 89 -17.29 -20.42 7.18
C ALA A 89 -15.97 -20.19 7.97
N LEU A 90 -14.84 -19.97 7.30
CA LEU A 90 -13.56 -19.68 7.96
C LEU A 90 -13.42 -18.22 8.37
N VAL A 91 -14.01 -17.31 7.59
CA VAL A 91 -13.82 -15.86 7.74
C VAL A 91 -14.90 -15.23 8.61
N ASP A 92 -14.60 -14.06 9.19
CA ASP A 92 -15.55 -13.34 10.03
C ASP A 92 -16.62 -12.58 9.21
N GLY A 93 -17.66 -12.09 9.90
CA GLY A 93 -18.75 -11.37 9.24
C GLY A 93 -18.30 -10.09 8.52
N ARG A 94 -17.19 -9.46 8.97
CA ARG A 94 -16.60 -8.30 8.29
C ARG A 94 -16.00 -8.70 6.95
N SER A 95 -15.20 -9.77 6.93
CA SER A 95 -14.60 -10.30 5.71
C SER A 95 -15.68 -10.76 4.72
N HIS A 96 -16.75 -11.38 5.22
CA HIS A 96 -17.90 -11.75 4.39
C HIS A 96 -18.57 -10.51 3.76
N ALA A 97 -18.81 -9.45 4.54
CA ALA A 97 -19.37 -8.21 4.01
C ALA A 97 -18.46 -7.55 2.95
N ILE A 98 -17.13 -7.61 3.11
CA ILE A 98 -16.17 -7.15 2.11
C ILE A 98 -16.30 -7.94 0.81
N LEU A 99 -16.41 -9.27 0.88
CA LEU A 99 -16.56 -10.13 -0.30
C LEU A 99 -17.89 -9.90 -1.03
N LEU A 100 -18.99 -9.71 -0.30
CA LEU A 100 -20.28 -9.37 -0.89
C LEU A 100 -20.25 -8.00 -1.58
N LYS A 101 -19.60 -7.02 -0.95
CA LYS A 101 -19.41 -5.70 -1.55
C LYS A 101 -18.55 -5.76 -2.81
N ALA A 102 -17.41 -6.45 -2.77
CA ALA A 102 -16.54 -6.64 -3.93
C ALA A 102 -17.28 -7.28 -5.11
N GLN A 103 -18.13 -8.28 -4.86
CA GLN A 103 -18.96 -8.89 -5.90
C GLN A 103 -19.96 -7.90 -6.52
N LYS A 104 -20.61 -7.08 -5.68
CA LYS A 104 -21.55 -6.04 -6.15
C LYS A 104 -20.84 -4.95 -6.96
N ASP A 105 -19.71 -4.45 -6.47
CA ASP A 105 -18.95 -3.38 -7.10
C ASP A 105 -18.38 -3.85 -8.46
N ALA A 106 -17.83 -5.06 -8.51
CA ALA A 106 -17.34 -5.67 -9.75
C ALA A 106 -18.45 -5.86 -10.81
N ALA A 107 -19.68 -6.17 -10.38
CA ALA A 107 -20.82 -6.35 -11.27
C ALA A 107 -21.45 -5.03 -11.75
N LYS A 108 -21.29 -3.94 -10.99
CA LYS A 108 -21.99 -2.65 -11.21
C LYS A 108 -21.78 -2.08 -12.61
N HIS A 109 -20.58 -2.21 -13.15
CA HIS A 109 -20.19 -1.68 -14.46
C HIS A 109 -19.91 -2.79 -15.49
N TRP A 110 -20.37 -4.02 -15.22
CA TRP A 110 -20.19 -5.16 -16.13
C TRP A 110 -21.41 -5.34 -17.03
N PRO A 111 -21.24 -5.71 -18.32
CA PRO A 111 -22.36 -5.97 -19.21
C PRO A 111 -23.32 -7.03 -18.67
N LYS A 112 -24.62 -6.72 -18.67
CA LYS A 112 -25.67 -7.66 -18.29
C LYS A 112 -25.65 -8.88 -19.22
N GLY A 113 -25.89 -10.07 -18.67
CA GLY A 113 -25.92 -11.33 -19.43
C GLY A 113 -24.55 -11.94 -19.74
N LYS A 114 -23.43 -11.29 -19.38
CA LYS A 114 -22.10 -11.90 -19.45
C LYS A 114 -21.66 -12.41 -18.08
N ALA A 115 -21.05 -13.60 -18.06
CA ALA A 115 -20.42 -14.12 -16.85
C ALA A 115 -19.35 -13.12 -16.35
N LEU A 116 -19.40 -12.78 -15.06
CA LEU A 116 -18.42 -11.90 -14.44
C LEU A 116 -17.14 -12.71 -14.17
N PRO A 117 -15.97 -12.32 -14.73
CA PRO A 117 -14.73 -13.01 -14.42
C PRO A 117 -14.38 -12.87 -12.93
N SER A 118 -13.95 -13.97 -12.29
CA SER A 118 -13.52 -13.96 -10.88
C SER A 118 -12.46 -12.89 -10.59
N GLY A 119 -11.54 -12.70 -11.55
CA GLY A 119 -10.49 -11.67 -11.49
C GLY A 119 -11.02 -10.25 -11.29
N LYS A 120 -12.25 -9.94 -11.71
CA LYS A 120 -12.89 -8.63 -11.46
C LYS A 120 -13.25 -8.46 -10.00
N VAL A 121 -13.83 -9.48 -9.37
CA VAL A 121 -14.13 -9.48 -7.92
C VAL A 121 -12.83 -9.39 -7.11
N ILE A 122 -11.82 -10.18 -7.50
CA ILE A 122 -10.51 -10.21 -6.83
C ILE A 122 -9.83 -8.83 -6.92
N ALA A 123 -10.02 -8.09 -8.01
CA ALA A 123 -9.47 -6.76 -8.18
C ALA A 123 -10.08 -5.69 -7.24
N GLU A 124 -11.32 -5.87 -6.77
CA GLU A 124 -11.98 -4.98 -5.81
C GLU A 124 -11.48 -5.17 -4.37
N LEU A 125 -10.78 -6.28 -4.09
CA LEU A 125 -10.28 -6.59 -2.76
C LEU A 125 -8.98 -5.84 -2.46
N THR A 126 -9.06 -4.90 -1.51
CA THR A 126 -7.91 -4.09 -1.06
C THR A 126 -6.86 -4.90 -0.29
N PHE A 127 -5.64 -4.36 -0.18
CA PHE A 127 -4.57 -4.88 0.68
C PHE A 127 -5.05 -5.37 2.07
N GLY A 128 -5.94 -4.62 2.71
CA GLY A 128 -6.44 -4.93 4.05
C GLY A 128 -7.15 -6.28 4.14
N PHE A 129 -7.87 -6.68 3.09
CA PHE A 129 -8.51 -7.99 3.03
C PHE A 129 -7.47 -9.11 2.98
N TRP A 130 -6.46 -8.99 2.10
CA TRP A 130 -5.40 -9.99 1.96
C TRP A 130 -4.56 -10.14 3.23
N LEU A 131 -4.29 -9.03 3.93
CA LEU A 131 -3.67 -9.06 5.26
C LEU A 131 -4.51 -9.88 6.26
N GLN A 132 -5.82 -9.68 6.31
CA GLN A 132 -6.70 -10.36 7.29
C GLN A 132 -6.65 -11.88 7.16
N LEU A 133 -6.44 -12.41 5.94
CA LEU A 133 -6.27 -13.85 5.73
C LEU A 133 -5.03 -14.44 6.41
N THR A 134 -4.11 -13.58 6.86
CA THR A 134 -2.91 -13.97 7.62
C THR A 134 -3.09 -13.81 9.13
N ASP A 135 -4.31 -13.58 9.65
CA ASP A 135 -4.57 -13.50 11.09
C ASP A 135 -4.25 -14.82 11.82
N SER A 136 -3.85 -14.73 13.08
CA SER A 136 -3.61 -15.87 13.98
C SER A 136 -4.78 -16.87 14.04
N LYS A 137 -6.03 -16.38 14.02
CA LYS A 137 -7.24 -17.22 14.07
C LYS A 137 -7.37 -18.14 12.84
N LEU A 138 -6.73 -17.76 11.74
CA LEU A 138 -6.74 -18.49 10.48
C LEU A 138 -5.49 -19.34 10.28
N GLU A 139 -4.57 -19.39 11.26
CA GLU A 139 -3.29 -20.09 11.11
C GLU A 139 -3.48 -21.58 10.79
N HIS A 140 -4.19 -22.31 11.65
CA HIS A 140 -4.43 -23.76 11.45
C HIS A 140 -5.53 -24.06 10.43
N LYS A 141 -6.41 -23.10 10.14
CA LYS A 141 -7.58 -23.29 9.26
C LYS A 141 -7.28 -22.96 7.79
N LEU A 142 -6.40 -21.99 7.56
CA LEU A 142 -6.14 -21.42 6.24
C LEU A 142 -4.65 -21.32 5.91
N TRP A 143 -3.81 -20.79 6.80
CA TRP A 143 -2.38 -20.60 6.50
C TRP A 143 -1.64 -21.93 6.31
N VAL A 144 -1.64 -22.78 7.35
CA VAL A 144 -0.96 -24.08 7.37
C VAL A 144 -1.47 -25.02 6.27
N PRO A 145 -2.79 -25.15 6.01
CA PRO A 145 -3.24 -26.06 4.95
C PRO A 145 -3.17 -25.46 3.53
N CYS A 146 -3.12 -24.13 3.39
CA CYS A 146 -3.29 -23.44 2.09
C CYS A 146 -2.26 -22.34 1.85
N LEU A 147 -2.36 -21.19 2.54
CA LEU A 147 -1.65 -19.97 2.11
C LEU A 147 -0.12 -20.01 2.21
N HIS A 148 0.47 -20.86 3.07
CA HIS A 148 1.92 -21.01 3.10
C HIS A 148 2.50 -21.51 1.77
N LYS A 149 1.69 -22.14 0.90
CA LYS A 149 2.10 -22.60 -0.44
C LYS A 149 2.32 -21.45 -1.44
N ALA A 150 1.82 -20.25 -1.14
CA ALA A 150 2.06 -19.04 -1.93
C ALA A 150 3.58 -18.74 -2.12
N PHE A 151 4.40 -19.20 -1.17
CA PHE A 151 5.85 -18.98 -1.14
C PHE A 151 6.64 -20.07 -1.87
N ALA A 152 6.00 -21.15 -2.32
CA ALA A 152 6.66 -22.23 -3.06
C ALA A 152 7.35 -21.71 -4.35
N PRO A 153 8.52 -22.28 -4.71
CA PRO A 153 9.20 -23.43 -4.09
C PRO A 153 10.03 -23.08 -2.84
N ARG A 154 10.03 -21.83 -2.38
CA ARG A 154 10.76 -21.41 -1.18
C ARG A 154 9.99 -21.75 0.09
N LYS A 155 10.71 -21.79 1.20
CA LYS A 155 10.11 -21.95 2.52
C LYS A 155 9.28 -20.72 2.87
N ALA A 156 8.04 -20.94 3.30
CA ALA A 156 7.17 -19.89 3.80
C ALA A 156 7.78 -19.24 5.06
N PRO A 157 7.63 -17.92 5.25
CA PRO A 157 7.96 -17.27 6.50
C PRO A 157 7.04 -17.76 7.63
N LYS A 158 7.43 -17.52 8.89
CA LYS A 158 6.50 -17.68 10.02
C LYS A 158 5.31 -16.73 9.80
N ARG A 159 4.07 -17.23 9.88
CA ARG A 159 2.85 -16.44 9.66
C ARG A 159 2.85 -15.14 10.47
N ALA A 160 3.16 -15.23 11.76
CA ALA A 160 3.19 -14.08 12.65
C ALA A 160 4.15 -12.98 12.19
N ILE A 161 5.35 -13.36 11.73
CA ILE A 161 6.34 -12.42 11.19
C ILE A 161 5.79 -11.78 9.92
N PHE A 162 5.28 -12.59 8.98
CA PHE A 162 4.75 -12.10 7.71
C PHE A 162 3.56 -11.15 7.91
N ASN A 163 2.61 -11.50 8.78
CA ASN A 163 1.48 -10.65 9.14
C ASN A 163 1.94 -9.32 9.74
N GLN A 164 2.93 -9.32 10.63
CA GLN A 164 3.50 -8.09 11.19
C GLN A 164 4.13 -7.20 10.11
N GLN A 165 4.83 -7.80 9.14
CA GLN A 165 5.38 -7.06 8.00
C GLN A 165 4.27 -6.42 7.15
N LEU A 166 3.25 -7.21 6.79
CA LEU A 166 2.12 -6.71 6.02
C LEU A 166 1.34 -5.62 6.77
N GLU A 167 1.19 -5.71 8.08
CA GLU A 167 0.51 -4.67 8.88
C GLU A 167 1.27 -3.35 8.85
N LYS A 168 2.60 -3.37 8.96
CA LYS A 168 3.44 -2.16 8.78
C LYS A 168 3.27 -1.56 7.38
N LEU A 169 3.25 -2.41 6.34
CA LEU A 169 3.03 -1.95 4.97
C LEU A 169 1.62 -1.39 4.77
N ARG A 170 0.59 -1.99 5.36
CA ARG A 170 -0.79 -1.48 5.35
C ARG A 170 -0.88 -0.08 5.96
N GLN A 171 -0.25 0.11 7.13
CA GLN A 171 -0.23 1.42 7.81
C GLN A 171 0.43 2.49 6.92
N LEU A 172 1.59 2.18 6.35
CA LEU A 172 2.28 3.07 5.41
C LEU A 172 1.42 3.39 4.18
N ARG A 173 0.87 2.35 3.53
CA ARG A 173 0.00 2.45 2.37
C ARG A 173 -1.20 3.35 2.65
N ASN A 174 -1.86 3.15 3.78
CA ASN A 174 -3.04 3.94 4.15
C ASN A 174 -2.68 5.41 4.34
N ARG A 175 -1.57 5.70 5.04
CA ARG A 175 -1.12 7.09 5.20
C ARG A 175 -0.83 7.76 3.86
N VAL A 176 -0.14 7.06 2.96
CA VAL A 176 0.14 7.53 1.60
C VAL A 176 -1.16 7.77 0.81
N ALA A 177 -2.09 6.82 0.84
CA ALA A 177 -3.38 6.89 0.16
C ALA A 177 -4.29 8.01 0.69
N HIS A 178 -4.19 8.33 1.98
CA HIS A 178 -4.92 9.41 2.63
C HIS A 178 -4.18 10.77 2.56
N HIS A 179 -3.09 10.85 1.80
CA HIS A 179 -2.26 12.04 1.65
C HIS A 179 -1.71 12.58 2.98
N GLU A 180 -1.46 11.69 3.93
CA GLU A 180 -0.87 12.06 5.20
C GLU A 180 0.65 12.33 5.08
N PRO A 181 1.21 13.16 5.96
CA PRO A 181 2.66 13.34 6.01
C PRO A 181 3.36 12.05 6.46
N ILE A 182 4.43 11.67 5.77
CA ILE A 182 5.28 10.52 6.07
C ILE A 182 6.76 10.91 6.24
N PHE A 183 7.10 12.19 6.12
CA PHE A 183 8.48 12.69 6.15
C PHE A 183 9.24 12.44 7.47
N HIS A 184 8.54 12.08 8.55
CA HIS A 184 9.11 11.77 9.87
C HIS A 184 9.32 10.26 10.09
N LEU A 185 8.97 9.43 9.11
CA LEU A 185 9.18 7.98 9.17
C LEU A 185 10.57 7.63 8.65
N ASP A 186 11.08 6.45 9.05
CA ASP A 186 12.21 5.84 8.38
C ASP A 186 11.76 5.24 7.04
N LEU A 187 11.85 6.06 5.99
CA LEU A 187 11.39 5.71 4.65
C LEU A 187 12.36 4.76 3.93
N LEU A 188 13.61 4.64 4.39
CA LEU A 188 14.56 3.67 3.84
C LEU A 188 14.31 2.28 4.44
N ASP A 189 14.06 2.18 5.74
CA ASP A 189 13.58 0.92 6.35
C ASP A 189 12.25 0.48 5.72
N ALA A 190 11.34 1.41 5.49
CA ALA A 190 10.10 1.11 4.78
C ALA A 190 10.35 0.54 3.37
N HIS A 191 11.24 1.15 2.59
CA HIS A 191 11.66 0.65 1.27
C HIS A 191 12.22 -0.77 1.34
N HIS A 192 13.15 -1.00 2.26
CA HIS A 192 13.73 -2.34 2.47
C HIS A 192 12.67 -3.36 2.85
N ARG A 193 11.70 -2.99 3.70
CA ARG A 193 10.60 -3.86 4.10
C ARG A 193 9.69 -4.24 2.93
N ILE A 194 9.39 -3.28 2.04
CA ILE A 194 8.64 -3.54 0.80
C ILE A 194 9.41 -4.55 -0.05
N PHE A 195 10.72 -4.35 -0.23
CA PHE A 195 11.58 -5.26 -0.97
C PHE A 195 11.65 -6.67 -0.36
N GLU A 196 11.80 -6.80 0.96
CA GLU A 196 11.84 -8.07 1.67
C GLU A 196 10.54 -8.87 1.49
N VAL A 197 9.39 -8.21 1.65
CA VAL A 197 8.08 -8.84 1.41
C VAL A 197 7.95 -9.25 -0.06
N GLY A 198 8.39 -8.41 -0.98
CA GLY A 198 8.45 -8.73 -2.40
C GLY A 198 9.31 -9.96 -2.69
N GLN A 199 10.49 -10.07 -2.07
CA GLN A 199 11.39 -11.21 -2.22
C GLN A 199 10.76 -12.50 -1.73
N LEU A 200 10.01 -12.46 -0.62
CA LEU A 200 9.29 -13.63 -0.12
C LEU A 200 8.23 -14.10 -1.12
N LEU A 201 7.45 -13.18 -1.71
CA LEU A 201 6.39 -13.51 -2.66
C LEU A 201 6.94 -13.93 -4.04
N CYS A 202 7.84 -13.13 -4.60
CA CYS A 202 8.46 -13.32 -5.92
C CYS A 202 9.73 -12.46 -6.08
N PRO A 203 10.94 -13.05 -6.01
CA PRO A 203 12.20 -12.33 -6.19
C PRO A 203 12.33 -11.58 -7.51
N THR A 204 11.78 -12.13 -8.60
CA THR A 204 11.82 -11.47 -9.90
C THR A 204 11.01 -10.19 -9.89
N THR A 205 9.79 -10.22 -9.33
CA THR A 205 8.96 -9.02 -9.17
C THR A 205 9.61 -8.00 -8.23
N ALA A 206 10.21 -8.45 -7.13
CA ALA A 206 10.92 -7.58 -6.20
C ALA A 206 12.10 -6.86 -6.86
N ARG A 207 12.84 -7.57 -7.72
CA ARG A 207 13.95 -6.98 -8.49
C ARG A 207 13.48 -5.94 -9.48
N VAL A 208 12.40 -6.21 -10.22
CA VAL A 208 11.80 -5.24 -11.15
C VAL A 208 11.33 -3.98 -10.41
N MET A 209 10.65 -4.16 -9.27
CA MET A 209 10.25 -3.07 -8.40
C MET A 209 11.46 -2.24 -7.95
N ASP A 210 12.51 -2.87 -7.41
CA ASP A 210 13.69 -2.16 -6.89
C ASP A 210 14.45 -1.40 -8.00
N GLN A 211 14.61 -2.01 -9.18
CA GLN A 211 15.27 -1.38 -10.33
C GLN A 211 14.50 -0.18 -10.89
N THR A 212 13.18 -0.14 -10.72
CA THR A 212 12.32 0.95 -11.20
C THR A 212 11.93 1.92 -10.09
N SER A 213 12.26 1.60 -8.84
CA SER A 213 11.94 2.43 -7.69
C SER A 213 12.63 3.79 -7.76
N THR A 214 11.92 4.81 -7.31
CA THR A 214 12.49 6.16 -7.12
C THR A 214 12.53 6.56 -5.66
N VAL A 215 12.17 5.67 -4.73
CA VAL A 215 12.03 5.98 -3.30
C VAL A 215 13.33 6.53 -2.74
N GLN A 216 14.46 5.83 -2.91
CA GLN A 216 15.76 6.28 -2.40
C GLN A 216 16.11 7.70 -2.88
N ARG A 217 15.89 7.98 -4.18
CA ARG A 217 16.13 9.31 -4.76
C ARG A 217 15.26 10.38 -4.12
N GLN A 218 13.95 10.12 -3.93
CA GLN A 218 13.04 11.08 -3.31
C GLN A 218 13.36 11.29 -1.83
N VAL A 219 13.70 10.22 -1.09
CA VAL A 219 14.09 10.27 0.32
C VAL A 219 15.38 11.07 0.51
N MET A 220 16.37 10.92 -0.38
CA MET A 220 17.58 11.76 -0.36
C MET A 220 17.23 13.25 -0.55
N GLY A 221 16.34 13.56 -1.48
CA GLY A 221 15.88 14.94 -1.71
C GLY A 221 15.18 15.54 -0.50
N LEU A 222 14.27 14.78 0.13
CA LEU A 222 13.57 15.15 1.35
C LEU A 222 14.55 15.36 2.52
N THR A 223 15.42 14.38 2.78
CA THR A 223 16.39 14.43 3.88
C THR A 223 17.35 15.61 3.74
N LYS A 224 17.84 15.87 2.53
CA LYS A 224 18.70 17.03 2.23
C LYS A 224 17.98 18.35 2.51
N TYR A 225 16.69 18.43 2.21
CA TYR A 225 15.88 19.60 2.52
C TYR A 225 15.70 19.79 4.04
N CYS A 226 15.31 18.74 4.77
CA CYS A 226 15.12 18.83 6.22
C CYS A 226 16.41 19.23 6.94
N LYS A 227 17.54 18.59 6.61
CA LYS A 227 18.86 18.93 7.16
C LYS A 227 19.24 20.40 6.94
N ARG A 228 19.04 20.94 5.73
CA ARG A 228 19.36 22.34 5.39
C ARG A 228 18.49 23.36 6.13
N ARG A 229 17.30 22.95 6.58
CA ARG A 229 16.31 23.84 7.22
C ARG A 229 16.19 23.61 8.72
N GLY A 230 16.95 22.67 9.30
CA GLY A 230 16.88 22.32 10.71
C GLY A 230 15.50 21.77 11.11
N LEU A 231 14.87 21.03 10.21
CA LEU A 231 13.58 20.36 10.39
C LEU A 231 13.76 18.91 10.84
#